data_AF-A0AAN8YNA4-F1
#
_entry.id   AF-A0AAN8YNA4-F1
#
_cell.length_a   1.000
_cell.length_b   1.000
_cell.length_c   1.000
_cell.angle_alpha   90.00
_cell.angle_beta   90.00
_cell.angle_gamma   90.00
#
_symmetry.space_group_name_H-M   'P 1'
#
loop_
_entity.id
_entity.type
_entity.pdbx_description
1 polymer ?
#
loop_
_entity_poly.entity_id
_entity_poly.type
_entity_poly.pdbx_seq_one_letter_code
_entity_poly.pdbx_strand_id
1 'polypeptide(L)'
;MRIFLLYLRKMAQNNIDDVLDHLRMIKSGGYLNIVDVDALEMELRFFRTFLKNHCVLWPDSIVKITKKAKLIVEMLAFGRIPEECRTNIYVERLVSQLWEFIEGSASSMLNYELDDSPI
;
A
#
# COMPACT_ATOMS: atom_id res chain seq x y z
N MET A 1 -1.92 -3.65 17.47
CA MET A 1 -2.13 -2.55 16.49
C MET A 1 -0.98 -1.53 16.41
N ARG A 2 -0.52 -0.89 17.50
CA ARG A 2 0.50 0.18 17.45
C ARG A 2 1.91 -0.23 16.94
N ILE A 3 2.39 -1.44 17.31
CA ILE A 3 3.69 -1.99 16.86
C ILE A 3 3.65 -2.36 15.37
N PHE A 4 2.53 -2.93 14.91
CA PHE A 4 2.31 -3.32 13.52
C PHE A 4 2.34 -2.09 12.57
N LEU A 5 1.69 -1.00 12.97
CA LEU A 5 1.73 0.26 12.21
C LEU A 5 3.11 0.91 12.18
N LEU A 6 3.91 0.78 13.26
CA LEU A 6 5.30 1.25 13.30
C LEU A 6 6.22 0.43 12.39
N TYR A 7 6.03 -0.89 12.35
CA TYR A 7 6.75 -1.81 11.46
C TYR A 7 6.46 -1.49 9.99
N LEU A 8 5.18 -1.35 9.65
CA LEU A 8 4.72 -0.96 8.31
C LEU A 8 5.20 0.43 7.90
N ARG A 9 5.21 1.41 8.82
CA ARG A 9 5.72 2.76 8.52
C ARG A 9 7.18 2.74 8.07
N LYS A 10 8.03 1.99 8.76
CA LYS A 10 9.48 1.99 8.49
C LYS A 10 9.83 1.17 7.25
N MET A 11 9.09 0.08 7.01
CA MET A 11 9.34 -0.86 5.91
C MET A 11 8.69 -0.44 4.59
N ALA A 12 7.44 0.06 4.62
CA ALA A 12 6.74 0.45 3.41
C ALA A 12 7.26 1.78 2.84
N GLN A 13 7.80 2.69 3.65
CA GLN A 13 8.29 3.98 3.14
C GLN A 13 9.46 3.84 2.16
N ASN A 14 10.47 3.03 2.49
CA ASN A 14 11.63 2.83 1.62
C ASN A 14 11.24 2.12 0.33
N ASN A 15 10.45 1.05 0.44
CA ASN A 15 10.01 0.29 -0.74
C ASN A 15 9.05 1.10 -1.63
N ILE A 16 8.21 1.97 -1.08
CA ILE A 16 7.37 2.87 -1.89
C ILE A 16 8.24 3.86 -2.67
N ASP A 17 9.29 4.42 -2.05
CA ASP A 17 10.20 5.33 -2.73
C ASP A 17 10.96 4.61 -3.86
N ASP A 18 11.46 3.39 -3.62
CA ASP A 18 12.13 2.57 -4.65
C ASP A 18 11.19 2.24 -5.83
N VAL A 19 9.92 1.90 -5.55
CA VAL A 19 8.93 1.63 -6.61
C VAL A 19 8.58 2.90 -7.38
N LEU A 20 8.46 4.06 -6.71
CA LEU A 20 8.22 5.34 -7.39
C LEU A 20 9.36 5.72 -8.33
N ASP A 21 10.61 5.50 -7.92
CA ASP A 21 11.77 5.76 -8.77
C ASP A 21 11.83 4.78 -9.96
N HIS A 22 11.47 3.51 -9.74
CA HIS A 22 11.34 2.54 -10.84
C HIS A 22 10.27 2.95 -11.85
N LEU A 23 9.08 3.39 -11.40
CA LEU A 23 8.02 3.88 -12.29
C LEU A 23 8.48 5.09 -13.12
N ARG A 24 9.26 6.00 -12.54
CA ARG A 24 9.83 7.15 -13.26
C ARG A 24 10.82 6.73 -14.34
N MET A 25 11.69 5.75 -14.05
CA MET A 25 12.63 5.23 -15.03
C MET A 25 11.91 4.58 -16.22
N ILE A 26 10.83 3.84 -15.97
CA ILE A 26 10.13 3.19 -17.08
C ILE A 26 9.30 4.21 -17.86
N LYS A 27 8.67 5.18 -17.18
CA LYS A 27 7.92 6.28 -17.82
C LYS A 27 8.80 7.13 -18.75
N SER A 28 10.05 7.40 -18.37
CA SER A 28 11.00 8.13 -19.24
C SER A 28 11.44 7.32 -20.47
N GLY A 29 11.31 5.98 -20.43
CA GLY A 29 11.57 5.10 -21.56
C GLY A 29 10.44 5.04 -22.60
N GLY A 30 9.24 5.57 -22.32
CA GLY A 30 8.12 5.63 -23.28
C GLY A 30 7.36 4.31 -23.49
N TYR A 31 7.58 3.31 -22.65
CA TYR A 31 7.09 1.93 -22.86
C TYR A 31 5.64 1.66 -22.40
N LEU A 32 4.98 2.58 -21.68
CA LEU A 32 3.81 2.23 -20.86
C LEU A 32 2.54 3.02 -21.19
N ASN A 33 1.39 2.44 -20.86
CA ASN A 33 0.13 3.18 -20.74
C ASN A 33 0.27 4.21 -19.61
N ILE A 34 0.59 5.45 -19.96
CA ILE A 34 0.91 6.55 -19.03
C ILE A 34 -0.21 6.74 -17.99
N VAL A 35 -1.46 6.48 -18.36
CA VAL A 35 -2.63 6.67 -17.50
C VAL A 35 -2.61 5.72 -16.29
N ASP A 36 -2.32 4.43 -16.50
CA ASP A 36 -2.30 3.43 -15.42
C ASP A 36 -1.10 3.62 -14.48
N VAL A 37 0.03 4.05 -15.05
CA VAL A 37 1.26 4.37 -14.31
C VAL A 37 1.08 5.61 -13.44
N ASP A 38 0.47 6.67 -13.98
CA ASP A 38 0.22 7.90 -13.24
C ASP A 38 -0.79 7.71 -12.12
N ALA A 39 -1.81 6.87 -12.35
CA ALA A 39 -2.75 6.48 -11.31
C ALA A 39 -2.05 5.70 -10.18
N LEU A 40 -1.19 4.73 -10.52
CA LEU A 40 -0.41 3.99 -9.53
C LEU A 40 0.53 4.91 -8.75
N GLU A 41 1.23 5.82 -9.44
CA GLU A 41 2.12 6.80 -8.81
C GLU A 41 1.36 7.68 -7.80
N MET A 42 0.16 8.14 -8.16
CA MET A 42 -0.69 8.94 -7.28
C MET A 42 -1.12 8.15 -6.04
N GLU A 43 -1.55 6.89 -6.20
CA GLU A 43 -1.96 6.04 -5.08
C GLU A 43 -0.79 5.72 -4.14
N LEU A 44 0.40 5.46 -4.67
CA LEU A 44 1.62 5.23 -3.88
C LEU A 44 2.03 6.48 -3.08
N ARG A 45 1.99 7.67 -3.69
CA ARG A 45 2.27 8.94 -3.00
C ARG A 45 1.25 9.23 -1.90
N PHE A 46 -0.02 8.94 -2.14
CA PHE A 46 -1.07 9.06 -1.13
C PHE A 46 -0.80 8.11 0.04
N PHE A 47 -0.52 6.84 -0.24
CA PHE A 47 -0.24 5.82 0.77
C PHE A 47 1.00 6.17 1.62
N ARG A 48 2.08 6.63 0.98
CA ARG A 48 3.28 7.14 1.66
C ARG A 48 2.96 8.30 2.61
N THR A 49 2.18 9.27 2.14
CA THR A 49 1.77 10.45 2.92
C THR A 49 0.92 10.03 4.12
N PHE A 50 0.01 9.08 3.91
CA PHE A 50 -0.82 8.53 4.97
C PHE A 50 0.02 7.86 6.07
N LEU A 51 0.94 6.97 5.69
CA LEU A 51 1.85 6.28 6.62
C LEU A 51 2.75 7.25 7.38
N LYS A 52 3.14 8.36 6.75
CA LYS A 52 3.97 9.40 7.38
C LYS A 52 3.22 10.19 8.45
N ASN A 53 1.95 10.51 8.20
CA ASN A 53 1.18 11.47 8.99
C ASN A 53 0.31 10.82 10.08
N HIS A 54 -0.11 9.56 9.93
CA HIS A 54 -1.07 8.95 10.87
C HIS A 54 -0.41 7.97 11.86
N CYS A 55 -0.08 8.48 13.05
CA CYS A 55 0.20 7.64 14.24
C CYS A 55 -1.05 7.34 15.09
N VAL A 56 -2.20 7.94 14.76
CA VAL A 56 -3.47 7.77 15.47
C VAL A 56 -4.55 7.53 14.41
N LEU A 57 -4.81 6.27 14.12
CA LEU A 57 -5.82 5.88 13.14
C LEU A 57 -7.16 5.74 13.83
N TRP A 58 -8.14 6.53 13.40
CA TRP A 58 -9.54 6.24 13.68
C TRP A 58 -9.97 5.03 12.85
N PRO A 59 -10.87 4.16 13.34
CA PRO A 59 -11.30 2.94 12.63
C PRO A 59 -11.69 3.18 11.17
N ASP A 60 -12.43 4.26 10.90
CA ASP A 60 -12.83 4.66 9.54
C ASP A 60 -11.66 4.96 8.61
N SER A 61 -10.56 5.48 9.15
CA SER A 61 -9.34 5.75 8.39
C SER A 61 -8.61 4.45 8.05
N ILE A 62 -8.66 3.44 8.93
CA ILE A 62 -8.12 2.10 8.68
C ILE A 62 -8.88 1.44 7.52
N VAL A 63 -10.21 1.47 7.53
CA VAL A 63 -11.02 0.93 6.42
C VAL A 63 -10.66 1.56 5.08
N LYS A 64 -10.56 2.89 5.04
CA LYS A 64 -10.21 3.63 3.83
C LYS A 64 -8.82 3.27 3.31
N ILE A 65 -7.82 3.20 4.19
CA ILE A 65 -6.46 2.90 3.76
C ILE A 65 -6.29 1.42 3.38
N THR A 66 -7.01 0.49 4.02
CA THR A 66 -7.01 -0.92 3.62
C THR A 66 -7.60 -1.10 2.22
N LYS A 67 -8.67 -0.37 1.87
CA LYS A 67 -9.20 -0.36 0.50
C LYS A 67 -8.17 0.17 -0.50
N LYS A 68 -7.41 1.20 -0.13
CA LYS A 68 -6.32 1.76 -0.94
C LYS A 68 -5.16 0.76 -1.12
N ALA A 69 -4.76 0.06 -0.05
CA ALA A 69 -3.75 -0.99 -0.12
C ALA A 69 -4.15 -2.11 -1.10
N LYS A 70 -5.42 -2.55 -1.05
CA LYS A 70 -5.95 -3.56 -1.99
C LYS A 70 -5.86 -3.09 -3.45
N LEU A 71 -6.27 -1.84 -3.72
CA LEU A 71 -6.16 -1.26 -5.06
C LEU A 71 -4.72 -1.25 -5.57
N ILE A 72 -3.75 -0.85 -4.72
CA ILE A 72 -2.33 -0.83 -5.09
C ILE A 72 -1.84 -2.25 -5.40
N VAL A 73 -2.20 -3.24 -4.57
CA VAL A 73 -1.88 -4.66 -4.82
C VAL A 73 -2.47 -5.12 -6.15
N GLU A 74 -3.73 -4.80 -6.45
CA GLU A 74 -4.36 -5.16 -7.71
C GLU A 74 -3.63 -4.55 -8.91
N MET A 75 -3.24 -3.27 -8.80
CA MET A 75 -2.48 -2.59 -9.86
C MET A 75 -1.10 -3.20 -10.07
N LEU A 76 -0.40 -3.57 -8.98
CA LEU A 76 0.95 -4.15 -9.03
C LEU A 76 0.95 -5.63 -9.46
N ALA A 77 -0.05 -6.42 -9.06
CA ALA A 77 -0.04 -7.88 -9.22
C ALA A 77 -0.81 -8.39 -10.45
N PHE A 78 -1.88 -7.70 -10.89
CA PHE A 78 -2.84 -8.21 -11.88
C PHE A 78 -2.77 -7.53 -13.25
N GLY A 79 -1.58 -7.16 -13.72
CA GLY A 79 -1.35 -6.80 -15.13
C GLY A 79 -1.95 -5.47 -15.59
N ARG A 80 -2.42 -4.62 -14.66
CA ARG A 80 -2.75 -3.21 -14.98
C ARG A 80 -1.50 -2.38 -15.25
N ILE A 81 -0.33 -2.85 -14.81
CA ILE A 81 0.96 -2.27 -15.16
C ILE A 81 1.80 -3.25 -15.98
N PRO A 82 2.74 -2.75 -16.79
CA PRO A 82 3.56 -3.60 -17.64
C PRO A 82 4.52 -4.50 -16.87
N GLU A 83 4.96 -5.59 -17.52
CA GLU A 83 5.74 -6.65 -16.89
C GLU A 83 7.11 -6.15 -16.39
N GLU A 84 7.70 -5.13 -17.04
CA GLU A 84 8.94 -4.50 -16.59
C GLU A 84 8.80 -3.79 -15.24
N CYS A 85 7.59 -3.33 -14.92
CA CYS A 85 7.27 -2.84 -13.57
C CYS A 85 7.16 -4.00 -12.59
N ARG A 86 6.47 -5.08 -12.99
CA ARG A 86 6.06 -6.18 -12.09
C ARG A 86 7.23 -7.05 -11.62
N THR A 87 8.22 -7.28 -12.47
CA THR A 87 9.38 -8.15 -12.20
C THR A 87 10.43 -7.52 -11.28
N ASN A 88 10.18 -6.32 -10.78
CA ASN A 88 11.10 -5.63 -9.89
C ASN A 88 10.98 -6.16 -8.44
N ILE A 89 12.12 -6.48 -7.80
CA ILE A 89 12.18 -7.00 -6.43
C ILE A 89 11.56 -6.07 -5.38
N TYR A 90 11.61 -4.75 -5.58
CA TYR A 90 10.97 -3.76 -4.71
C TYR A 90 9.44 -3.80 -4.84
N VAL A 91 8.92 -4.12 -6.03
CA VAL A 91 7.48 -4.33 -6.26
C VAL A 91 7.00 -5.58 -5.54
N GLU A 92 7.71 -6.70 -5.65
CA GLU A 92 7.36 -7.94 -4.93
C GLU A 92 7.33 -7.74 -3.40
N ARG A 93 8.35 -7.02 -2.88
CA ARG A 93 8.44 -6.67 -1.46
C ARG A 93 7.28 -5.77 -1.03
N LEU A 94 6.95 -4.76 -1.83
CA LEU A 94 5.84 -3.85 -1.54
C LEU A 94 4.49 -4.60 -1.55
N VAL A 95 4.26 -5.48 -2.53
CA VAL A 95 3.03 -6.30 -2.61
C VAL A 95 2.90 -7.19 -1.37
N SER A 96 3.97 -7.85 -0.95
CA SER A 96 3.97 -8.69 0.26
C SER A 96 3.62 -7.89 1.51
N GLN A 97 4.20 -6.70 1.67
CA GLN A 97 3.93 -5.83 2.81
C GLN A 97 2.51 -5.26 2.83
N LEU A 98 1.98 -4.91 1.66
CA LEU A 98 0.59 -4.47 1.54
C LEU A 98 -0.38 -5.61 1.87
N TRP A 99 -0.05 -6.85 1.49
CA TRP A 99 -0.82 -8.03 1.89
C TRP A 99 -0.82 -8.24 3.40
N GLU A 100 0.35 -8.20 4.04
CA GLU A 100 0.45 -8.28 5.50
C GLU A 100 -0.41 -7.19 6.16
N PHE A 101 -0.36 -5.95 5.66
CA PHE A 101 -1.19 -4.84 6.14
C PHE A 101 -2.68 -5.13 6.05
N ILE A 102 -3.14 -5.61 4.89
CA ILE A 102 -4.54 -5.92 4.63
C ILE A 102 -5.04 -6.99 5.61
N GLU A 103 -4.28 -8.07 5.76
CA GLU A 103 -4.60 -9.18 6.68
C GLU A 103 -4.58 -8.74 8.15
N GLY A 104 -3.55 -8.00 8.57
CA GLY A 104 -3.43 -7.45 9.92
C GLY A 104 -4.52 -6.43 10.24
N SER A 105 -5.01 -5.69 9.25
CA SER A 105 -6.13 -4.74 9.44
C SER A 105 -7.47 -5.45 9.62
N ALA A 106 -7.70 -6.56 8.89
CA ALA A 106 -8.92 -7.36 9.01
C ALA A 106 -9.02 -8.03 10.39
N SER A 107 -7.92 -8.61 10.89
CA SER A 107 -7.89 -9.22 12.23
C SER A 107 -8.06 -8.19 13.35
N SER A 108 -7.54 -6.96 13.18
CA SER A 108 -7.67 -5.91 14.19
C SER A 108 -9.07 -5.30 14.27
N MET A 109 -9.87 -5.31 13.18
CA MET A 109 -11.26 -4.85 13.21
C MET A 109 -12.18 -5.82 13.95
N LEU A 110 -11.97 -7.13 13.78
CA LEU A 110 -12.75 -8.16 14.47
C LEU A 110 -12.62 -8.09 16.00
N ASN A 111 -11.47 -7.65 16.51
CA ASN A 111 -11.28 -7.48 17.96
C ASN A 111 -11.96 -6.23 18.52
N TYR A 112 -12.30 -5.24 17.70
CA TYR A 112 -12.99 -4.02 18.14
C TYR A 112 -14.51 -4.24 18.29
N GLU A 113 -15.09 -5.14 17.49
CA GLU A 113 -16.52 -5.52 17.59
C GLU A 113 -16.85 -6.39 18.81
N LEU A 114 -15.86 -7.06 19.42
CA LEU A 114 -16.08 -7.94 20.58
C LEU A 114 -16.00 -7.22 21.94
N ASP A 115 -15.43 -6.01 21.98
CA ASP A 115 -15.31 -5.21 23.22
C ASP A 115 -16.57 -4.36 23.53
N ASP A 116 -17.61 -4.43 22.69
CA ASP A 116 -18.88 -3.69 22.87
C ASP A 116 -20.01 -4.56 23.46
N SER A 117 -19.67 -5.70 24.09
CA SER A 117 -20.64 -6.45 24.91
C SER A 117 -20.86 -5.75 26.25
N PRO A 118 -22.09 -5.29 26.58
CA PRO A 118 -22.37 -4.83 27.93
C PRO A 118 -22.30 -6.04 28.87
N ILE A 119 -21.52 -5.87 29.94
CA ILE A 119 -21.40 -6.76 31.09
C ILE A 119 -22.78 -7.19 31.61
#